data_AF-A0ABD5AX33-F1
#
_entry.id   AF-A0ABD5AX33-F1
#
_cell.length_a   1.000
_cell.length_b   1.000
_cell.length_c   1.000
_cell.angle_alpha   90.00
_cell.angle_beta   90.00
_cell.angle_gamma   90.00
#
_symmetry.space_group_name_H-M   'P 1'
#
loop_
_entity.id
_entity.type
_entity.pdbx_description
1 polymer ?
#
loop_
_entity_poly.entity_id
_entity_poly.type
_entity_poly.pdbx_seq_one_letter_code
_entity_poly.pdbx_strand_id
1 'polypeptide(L)'
;MKVSKFGGSSVATAEQIIKVLNIVNSDDERQIVIVSAPGKRHQNDTKTTDLLIRLYEKVISDLDYSHKKGEILERFNDIIKGLDLKTNILEEIDRTLEHLIEELKNQPERLLDALKSSGENFNAQIIAAYNTQQGFPTKYMSPKDAGIIVTDEPGNAQILETSYDKINTLNHSNHKIIIPGFFGYSEQDNIVTFPRGGSDITGAIISRGVRAKLYENFTDVSGIYRANPNVIHEPEIINEITYREMRELSYAGFGVFHDEALQPLYRYRIPVVIKNTNHPEDPGTFILHDREFDRKKVVAGISCDKGFTSINIKKYLMNRQVGFTVKILNILAENNISFDHMPSGIDNISIIMRTAQIRGKEQKILEAIRQQCDIDELNIEQDLAILMVVGEGMSATVGTANKITTALADANINLRMINQGSSEISMMFGISNDDAENAVKVCYDKCYD
;
A
#
# COMPACT_ATOMS: atom_id res chain seq x y z
N MET A 1 8.34 -23.36 1.12
CA MET A 1 9.25 -22.21 0.98
C MET A 1 8.57 -20.94 1.47
N LYS A 2 9.37 -19.95 1.87
CA LYS A 2 8.97 -18.59 2.23
C LYS A 2 9.38 -17.63 1.11
N VAL A 3 8.59 -16.57 0.98
CA VAL A 3 8.90 -15.42 0.13
C VAL A 3 9.12 -14.23 1.06
N SER A 4 10.18 -13.48 0.88
CA SER A 4 10.50 -12.33 1.73
C SER A 4 10.60 -11.07 0.87
N LYS A 5 9.98 -9.96 1.30
CA LYS A 5 10.11 -8.66 0.62
C LYS A 5 10.80 -7.66 1.53
N PHE A 6 11.71 -6.87 0.99
CA PHE A 6 12.40 -5.79 1.70
C PHE A 6 12.08 -4.44 1.08
N GLY A 7 11.56 -3.52 1.89
CA GLY A 7 11.23 -2.15 1.47
C GLY A 7 12.47 -1.28 1.21
N GLY A 8 12.28 -0.11 0.60
CA GLY A 8 13.41 0.74 0.18
C GLY A 8 14.34 1.18 1.31
N SER A 9 13.83 1.42 2.54
CA SER A 9 14.66 1.73 3.70
C SER A 9 15.59 0.57 4.09
N SER A 10 15.14 -0.67 3.88
CA SER A 10 15.90 -1.90 4.17
C SER A 10 17.01 -2.18 3.16
N VAL A 11 17.00 -1.49 2.01
CA VAL A 11 17.99 -1.67 0.94
C VAL A 11 18.57 -0.33 0.48
N ALA A 12 18.61 0.65 1.39
CA ALA A 12 19.02 2.02 1.08
C ALA A 12 20.54 2.20 0.93
N THR A 13 21.33 1.37 1.62
CA THR A 13 22.81 1.43 1.68
C THR A 13 23.42 0.02 1.67
N ALA A 14 24.75 -0.04 1.52
CA ALA A 14 25.51 -1.28 1.63
C ALA A 14 25.30 -1.99 2.98
N GLU A 15 25.33 -1.25 4.09
CA GLU A 15 25.15 -1.80 5.44
C GLU A 15 23.77 -2.42 5.62
N GLN A 16 22.74 -1.80 5.05
CA GLN A 16 21.37 -2.32 5.07
C GLN A 16 21.24 -3.58 4.20
N ILE A 17 21.86 -3.62 3.02
CA ILE A 17 21.91 -4.82 2.18
C ILE A 17 22.60 -5.99 2.90
N ILE A 18 23.69 -5.72 3.63
CA ILE A 18 24.36 -6.74 4.46
C ILE A 18 23.39 -7.31 5.51
N LYS A 19 22.65 -6.46 6.22
CA LYS A 19 21.62 -6.91 7.17
C LYS A 19 20.54 -7.76 6.51
N VAL A 20 20.04 -7.32 5.35
CA VAL A 20 19.03 -8.05 4.56
C VAL A 20 19.52 -9.44 4.21
N LEU A 21 20.75 -9.56 3.71
CA LEU A 21 21.29 -10.88 3.34
C LEU A 21 21.59 -11.75 4.54
N ASN A 22 22.01 -11.18 5.68
CA ASN A 22 22.11 -11.95 6.93
C ASN A 22 20.76 -12.54 7.34
N ILE A 23 19.68 -11.76 7.22
CA ILE A 23 18.31 -12.25 7.46
C ILE A 23 17.96 -13.34 6.45
N VAL A 24 18.13 -13.10 5.15
CA VAL A 24 17.79 -14.06 4.09
C VAL A 24 18.56 -15.38 4.23
N ASN A 25 19.84 -15.32 4.62
CA ASN A 25 20.70 -16.50 4.72
C ASN A 25 20.61 -17.20 6.09
N SER A 26 19.99 -16.58 7.09
CA SER A 26 19.73 -17.22 8.40
C SER A 26 18.62 -18.28 8.37
N ASP A 27 17.83 -18.32 7.29
CA ASP A 27 16.71 -19.26 7.13
C ASP A 27 16.69 -19.82 5.70
N ASP A 28 16.94 -21.13 5.58
CA ASP A 28 16.94 -21.82 4.30
C ASP A 28 15.55 -21.89 3.65
N GLU A 29 14.45 -21.66 4.36
CA GLU A 29 13.14 -21.57 3.72
C GLU A 29 12.97 -20.27 2.91
N ARG A 30 13.76 -19.21 3.17
CA ARG A 30 13.74 -17.94 2.41
C ARG A 30 14.42 -18.12 1.05
N GLN A 31 13.64 -18.60 0.08
CA GLN A 31 14.16 -18.98 -1.24
C GLN A 31 13.98 -17.89 -2.30
N ILE A 32 12.92 -17.07 -2.18
CA ILE A 32 12.66 -15.98 -3.12
C ILE A 32 12.56 -14.66 -2.35
N VAL A 33 13.32 -13.68 -2.81
CA VAL A 33 13.41 -12.36 -2.18
C VAL A 33 13.01 -11.28 -3.17
N ILE A 34 12.08 -10.42 -2.76
CA ILE A 34 11.64 -9.25 -3.51
C ILE A 34 12.29 -8.02 -2.90
N VAL A 35 12.87 -7.15 -3.74
CA VAL A 35 13.54 -5.94 -3.26
C VAL A 35 12.98 -4.70 -3.96
N SER A 36 12.84 -3.62 -3.19
CA SER A 36 12.53 -2.28 -3.72
C SER A 36 13.78 -1.55 -4.22
N ALA A 37 13.59 -0.40 -4.89
CA ALA A 37 14.68 0.53 -5.14
C ALA A 37 15.27 1.07 -3.82
N PRO A 38 16.53 1.55 -3.80
CA PRO A 38 17.13 2.14 -2.61
C PRO A 38 16.29 3.33 -2.11
N GLY A 39 15.93 3.30 -0.82
CA GLY A 39 15.16 4.34 -0.14
C GLY A 39 16.01 5.57 0.19
N LYS A 40 15.64 6.33 1.22
CA LYS A 40 16.47 7.43 1.73
C LYS A 40 17.57 6.90 2.64
N ARG A 41 18.79 7.44 2.56
CA ARG A 41 19.90 7.13 3.49
C ARG A 41 19.71 7.82 4.85
N HIS A 42 19.15 9.02 4.81
CA HIS A 42 18.82 9.87 5.95
C HIS A 42 17.61 10.75 5.61
N GLN A 43 17.04 11.42 6.61
CA GLN A 43 15.76 12.15 6.46
C GLN A 43 15.74 13.17 5.30
N ASN A 44 16.86 13.89 5.09
CA ASN A 44 17.02 14.92 4.06
C ASN A 44 17.46 14.39 2.68
N ASP A 45 17.63 13.07 2.52
CA ASP A 45 18.04 12.46 1.25
C ASP A 45 16.86 12.37 0.27
N THR A 46 17.16 12.20 -1.01
CA THR A 46 16.14 11.93 -2.04
C THR A 46 16.06 10.42 -2.30
N LYS A 47 14.85 9.86 -2.48
CA LYS A 47 14.70 8.45 -2.86
C LYS A 47 15.18 8.23 -4.29
N THR A 48 15.74 7.05 -4.60
CA THR A 48 16.17 6.74 -5.96
C THR A 48 15.04 6.84 -6.98
N THR A 49 13.83 6.38 -6.65
CA THR A 49 12.65 6.51 -7.51
C THR A 49 12.31 7.97 -7.82
N ASP A 50 12.45 8.88 -6.85
CA ASP A 50 12.20 10.32 -7.07
C ASP A 50 13.28 10.93 -7.98
N LEU A 51 14.54 10.46 -7.89
CA LEU A 51 15.61 10.85 -8.83
C LEU A 51 15.30 10.40 -10.26
N LEU A 52 14.77 9.18 -10.43
CA LEU A 52 14.37 8.64 -11.73
C LEU A 52 13.17 9.39 -12.33
N ILE A 53 12.22 9.82 -11.49
CA ILE A 53 11.11 10.70 -11.92
C ILE A 53 11.65 12.06 -12.37
N ARG A 54 12.60 12.66 -11.64
CA ARG A 54 13.24 13.92 -12.05
C ARG A 54 14.08 13.78 -13.32
N LEU A 55 14.69 12.61 -13.55
CA LEU A 55 15.38 12.30 -14.81
C LEU A 55 14.36 12.29 -15.96
N TYR A 56 13.25 11.58 -15.80
CA TYR A 56 12.14 11.59 -16.75
C TYR A 56 11.66 13.01 -17.09
N GLU A 57 11.38 13.83 -16.07
CA GLU A 57 10.91 15.22 -16.24
C GLU A 57 11.85 16.06 -17.12
N LYS A 58 13.17 15.88 -16.95
CA LYS A 58 14.16 16.56 -17.80
C LYS A 58 14.15 16.06 -19.23
N VAL A 59 14.07 14.74 -19.44
CA VAL A 59 14.04 14.13 -20.77
C VAL A 59 12.83 14.61 -21.57
N ILE A 60 11.63 14.57 -20.99
CA ILE A 60 10.41 15.00 -21.69
C ILE A 60 10.36 16.52 -21.94
N SER A 61 11.12 17.29 -21.16
CA SER A 61 11.24 18.74 -21.31
C SER A 61 12.38 19.14 -22.26
N ASP A 62 13.05 18.18 -22.90
CA ASP A 62 14.21 18.37 -23.77
C ASP A 62 15.35 19.18 -23.10
N LEU A 63 15.54 18.94 -21.79
CA LEU A 63 16.57 19.58 -20.97
C LEU A 63 17.77 18.66 -20.77
N ASP A 64 18.96 19.23 -20.56
CA ASP A 64 20.15 18.44 -20.19
C ASP A 64 19.92 17.66 -18.89
N TYR A 65 20.03 16.34 -19.01
CA TYR A 65 19.82 15.38 -17.95
C TYR A 65 21.09 14.71 -17.44
N SER A 66 22.26 15.04 -18.02
CA SER A 66 23.55 14.41 -17.71
C SER A 66 23.87 14.42 -16.22
N HIS A 67 23.67 15.57 -15.56
CA HIS A 67 23.86 15.69 -14.10
C HIS A 67 22.89 14.79 -13.31
N LYS A 68 21.62 14.70 -13.72
CA LYS A 68 20.61 13.93 -12.99
C LYS A 68 20.86 12.43 -13.13
N LYS A 69 21.28 11.98 -14.31
CA LYS A 69 21.76 10.60 -14.54
C LYS A 69 22.99 10.31 -13.68
N GLY A 70 23.94 11.26 -13.59
CA GLY A 70 25.12 11.17 -12.73
C GLY A 70 24.78 10.93 -11.26
N GLU A 71 23.81 11.66 -10.69
CA GLU A 71 23.35 11.44 -9.30
C GLU A 71 22.79 10.02 -9.07
N ILE A 72 22.09 9.45 -10.06
CA ILE A 72 21.55 8.09 -9.98
C ILE A 72 22.71 7.07 -10.01
N LEU A 73 23.69 7.26 -10.90
CA LEU A 73 24.87 6.41 -10.97
C LEU A 73 25.69 6.46 -9.68
N GLU A 74 25.93 7.66 -9.14
CA GLU A 74 26.62 7.84 -7.86
C GLU A 74 25.90 7.07 -6.75
N ARG A 75 24.57 7.10 -6.73
CA ARG A 75 23.78 6.38 -5.74
C ARG A 75 24.03 4.87 -5.74
N PHE A 76 24.11 4.24 -6.91
CA PHE A 76 24.42 2.81 -7.02
C PHE A 76 25.91 2.53 -6.82
N ASN A 77 26.79 3.43 -7.25
CA ASN A 77 28.23 3.34 -7.04
C ASN A 77 28.59 3.35 -5.55
N ASP A 78 27.94 4.17 -4.74
CA ASP A 78 28.11 4.19 -3.28
C ASP A 78 27.82 2.82 -2.66
N ILE A 79 26.74 2.16 -3.11
CA ILE A 79 26.38 0.82 -2.66
C ILE A 79 27.42 -0.20 -3.12
N ILE A 80 27.79 -0.21 -4.40
CA ILE A 80 28.77 -1.14 -4.97
C ILE A 80 30.11 -1.03 -4.24
N LYS A 81 30.59 0.20 -3.99
CA LYS A 81 31.83 0.46 -3.25
C LYS A 81 31.71 0.04 -1.78
N GLY A 82 30.61 0.38 -1.11
CA GLY A 82 30.39 -0.01 0.29
C GLY A 82 30.31 -1.53 0.50
N LEU A 83 29.90 -2.28 -0.54
CA LEU A 83 29.87 -3.74 -0.54
C LEU A 83 31.20 -4.38 -0.99
N ASP A 84 32.19 -3.60 -1.43
CA ASP A 84 33.40 -4.09 -2.12
C ASP A 84 33.06 -5.09 -3.24
N LEU A 85 32.02 -4.76 -4.03
CA LEU A 85 31.49 -5.65 -5.04
C LEU A 85 32.30 -5.54 -6.34
N LYS A 86 32.88 -6.66 -6.78
CA LYS A 86 33.64 -6.72 -8.04
C LYS A 86 32.69 -6.96 -9.21
N THR A 87 32.28 -5.90 -9.87
CA THR A 87 31.26 -5.97 -10.93
C THR A 87 31.39 -4.85 -11.97
N ASN A 88 30.84 -5.09 -13.15
CA ASN A 88 30.62 -4.12 -14.23
C ASN A 88 29.18 -3.55 -14.22
N ILE A 89 28.34 -3.89 -13.24
CA ILE A 89 26.92 -3.48 -13.18
C ILE A 89 26.75 -1.96 -13.32
N LEU A 90 27.66 -1.13 -12.78
CA LEU A 90 27.53 0.32 -12.91
C LEU A 90 27.57 0.81 -14.38
N GLU A 91 28.39 0.18 -15.22
CA GLU A 91 28.46 0.48 -16.66
C GLU A 91 27.18 0.02 -17.38
N GLU A 92 26.63 -1.11 -16.95
CA GLU A 92 25.35 -1.65 -17.47
C GLU A 92 24.16 -0.77 -17.08
N ILE A 93 24.18 -0.18 -15.87
CA ILE A 93 23.17 0.80 -15.42
C ILE A 93 23.17 2.01 -16.34
N ASP A 94 24.33 2.62 -16.59
CA ASP A 94 24.43 3.83 -17.43
C ASP A 94 23.93 3.56 -18.86
N ARG A 95 24.39 2.45 -19.45
CA ARG A 95 23.96 2.02 -20.80
C ARG A 95 22.46 1.75 -20.87
N THR A 96 21.90 1.09 -19.86
CA THR A 96 20.48 0.76 -19.81
C THR A 96 19.62 2.02 -19.73
N LEU A 97 19.98 2.97 -18.86
CA LEU A 97 19.27 4.24 -18.75
C LEU A 97 19.30 5.03 -20.06
N GLU A 98 20.46 5.11 -20.71
CA GLU A 98 20.59 5.81 -22.00
C GLU A 98 19.73 5.15 -23.08
N HIS A 99 19.79 3.82 -23.18
CA HIS A 99 19.01 3.06 -24.15
C HIS A 99 17.50 3.25 -23.97
N LEU A 100 16.99 3.17 -22.73
CA LEU A 100 15.58 3.40 -22.44
C LEU A 100 15.14 4.81 -22.82
N ILE A 101 15.98 5.83 -22.58
CA ILE A 101 15.71 7.21 -22.98
C ILE A 101 15.65 7.33 -24.50
N GLU A 102 16.63 6.78 -25.22
CA GLU A 102 16.69 6.84 -26.69
C GLU A 102 15.47 6.19 -27.35
N GLU A 103 15.07 4.99 -26.87
CA GLU A 103 13.96 4.24 -27.44
C GLU A 103 12.59 4.80 -27.07
N LEU A 104 12.41 5.26 -25.83
CA LEU A 104 11.09 5.60 -25.28
C LEU A 104 10.82 7.10 -25.13
N LYS A 105 11.75 8.01 -25.47
CA LYS A 105 11.56 9.47 -25.33
C LYS A 105 10.27 10.02 -25.95
N ASN A 106 9.78 9.40 -27.02
CA ASN A 106 8.56 9.82 -27.72
C ASN A 106 7.29 9.14 -27.16
N GLN A 107 7.40 8.35 -26.08
CA GLN A 107 6.33 7.63 -25.41
C GLN A 107 6.37 7.92 -23.89
N PRO A 108 5.94 9.12 -23.45
CA PRO A 108 6.20 9.60 -22.09
C PRO A 108 5.74 8.65 -20.97
N GLU A 109 4.54 8.08 -21.07
CA GLU A 109 4.03 7.15 -20.07
C GLU A 109 4.88 5.86 -19.98
N ARG A 110 5.35 5.33 -21.12
CA ARG A 110 6.21 4.14 -21.18
C ARG A 110 7.60 4.43 -20.64
N LEU A 111 8.17 5.58 -21.00
CA LEU A 111 9.46 6.01 -20.47
C LEU A 111 9.40 6.17 -18.95
N LEU A 112 8.32 6.75 -18.41
CA LEU A 112 8.16 6.92 -16.97
C LEU A 112 8.17 5.57 -16.22
N ASP A 113 7.44 4.58 -16.73
CA ASP A 113 7.41 3.23 -16.14
C ASP A 113 8.77 2.53 -16.24
N ALA A 114 9.43 2.61 -17.40
CA ALA A 114 10.77 2.04 -17.60
C ALA A 114 11.83 2.69 -16.70
N LEU A 115 11.80 4.01 -16.55
CA LEU A 115 12.74 4.71 -15.67
C LEU A 115 12.45 4.42 -14.19
N LYS A 116 11.19 4.43 -13.74
CA LYS A 116 10.86 4.14 -12.33
C LYS A 116 11.29 2.72 -11.94
N SER A 117 10.97 1.72 -12.75
CA SER A 117 11.29 0.31 -12.51
C SER A 117 12.79 0.00 -12.49
N SER A 118 13.59 0.81 -13.17
CA SER A 118 15.05 0.67 -13.21
C SER A 118 15.67 0.69 -11.81
N GLY A 119 15.09 1.45 -10.87
CA GLY A 119 15.56 1.53 -9.49
C GLY A 119 15.55 0.18 -8.78
N GLU A 120 14.43 -0.54 -8.84
CA GLU A 120 14.29 -1.90 -8.29
C GLU A 120 15.18 -2.89 -9.04
N ASN A 121 15.18 -2.78 -10.37
CA ASN A 121 15.88 -3.70 -11.26
C ASN A 121 17.39 -3.74 -10.98
N PHE A 122 18.03 -2.57 -10.92
CA PHE A 122 19.45 -2.48 -10.66
C PHE A 122 19.82 -2.91 -9.25
N ASN A 123 18.97 -2.59 -8.26
CA ASN A 123 19.22 -3.00 -6.88
C ASN A 123 19.15 -4.53 -6.72
N ALA A 124 18.19 -5.19 -7.37
CA ALA A 124 18.08 -6.64 -7.38
C ALA A 124 19.33 -7.32 -7.96
N GLN A 125 19.90 -6.76 -9.04
CA GLN A 125 21.14 -7.27 -9.65
C GLN A 125 22.33 -7.13 -8.69
N ILE A 126 22.50 -5.97 -8.06
CA ILE A 126 23.58 -5.71 -7.08
C ILE A 126 23.47 -6.68 -5.89
N ILE A 127 22.26 -6.84 -5.33
CA ILE A 127 22.03 -7.69 -4.16
C ILE A 127 22.30 -9.17 -4.50
N ALA A 128 21.85 -9.65 -5.66
CA ALA A 128 22.11 -11.03 -6.10
C ALA A 128 23.60 -11.29 -6.34
N ALA A 129 24.29 -10.36 -7.01
CA ALA A 129 25.72 -10.44 -7.27
C ALA A 129 26.53 -10.45 -5.97
N TYR A 130 26.18 -9.56 -5.04
CA TYR A 130 26.84 -9.50 -3.73
C TYR A 130 26.60 -10.77 -2.89
N ASN A 131 25.38 -11.30 -2.83
CA ASN A 131 25.12 -12.54 -2.08
C ASN A 131 25.93 -13.73 -2.64
N THR A 132 26.06 -13.79 -3.97
CA THR A 132 26.90 -14.79 -4.65
C THR A 132 28.39 -14.58 -4.31
N GLN A 133 28.88 -13.34 -4.28
CA GLN A 133 30.25 -13.02 -3.85
C GLN A 133 30.52 -13.46 -2.40
N GLN A 134 29.51 -13.41 -1.52
CA GLN A 134 29.60 -13.90 -0.13
C GLN A 134 29.54 -15.44 -0.02
N GLY A 135 29.46 -16.16 -1.14
CA GLY A 135 29.46 -17.62 -1.16
C GLY A 135 28.07 -18.27 -1.06
N PHE A 136 27.00 -17.49 -1.19
CA PHE A 136 25.62 -18.00 -1.26
C PHE A 136 25.11 -17.96 -2.70
N PRO A 137 25.06 -19.10 -3.42
CA PRO A 137 24.63 -19.14 -4.81
C PRO A 137 23.23 -18.53 -5.01
N THR A 138 23.18 -17.36 -5.64
CA THR A 138 21.97 -16.53 -5.73
C THR A 138 21.79 -16.01 -7.15
N LYS A 139 20.59 -16.19 -7.71
CA LYS A 139 20.27 -15.77 -9.07
C LYS A 139 19.41 -14.50 -9.05
N TYR A 140 19.84 -13.48 -9.79
CA TYR A 140 18.94 -12.41 -10.21
C TYR A 140 17.94 -12.94 -11.24
N MET A 141 16.67 -12.58 -11.10
CA MET A 141 15.61 -12.95 -12.02
C MET A 141 14.80 -11.70 -12.38
N SER A 142 14.74 -11.38 -13.67
CA SER A 142 13.90 -10.28 -14.15
C SER A 142 12.41 -10.61 -13.93
N PRO A 143 11.51 -9.63 -13.83
CA PRO A 143 10.07 -9.88 -13.76
C PRO A 143 9.54 -10.65 -14.98
N LYS A 144 10.16 -10.45 -16.16
CA LYS A 144 9.85 -11.20 -17.38
C LYS A 144 10.14 -12.69 -17.21
N ASP A 145 11.34 -13.02 -16.74
CA ASP A 145 11.78 -14.41 -16.54
C ASP A 145 11.07 -15.06 -15.35
N ALA A 146 10.71 -14.28 -14.33
CA ALA A 146 9.87 -14.71 -13.23
C ALA A 146 8.41 -14.98 -13.65
N GLY A 147 8.04 -14.61 -14.88
CA GLY A 147 6.72 -14.85 -15.44
C GLY A 147 5.65 -13.86 -15.01
N ILE A 148 6.02 -12.66 -14.54
CA ILE A 148 5.10 -11.59 -14.10
C ILE A 148 4.54 -10.87 -15.33
N ILE A 149 3.37 -11.34 -15.81
CA ILE A 149 2.68 -10.78 -16.98
C ILE A 149 1.49 -9.94 -16.53
N VAL A 150 1.40 -8.70 -16.99
CA VAL A 150 0.43 -7.72 -16.51
C VAL A 150 -0.40 -7.08 -17.63
N THR A 151 -1.47 -6.38 -17.26
CA THR A 151 -2.22 -5.49 -18.16
C THR A 151 -1.33 -4.36 -18.69
N ASP A 152 -1.63 -3.89 -19.89
CA ASP A 152 -0.83 -2.87 -20.58
C ASP A 152 -1.24 -1.43 -20.22
N GLU A 153 -1.49 -1.18 -18.92
CA GLU A 153 -1.92 0.12 -18.37
C GLU A 153 -0.78 0.79 -17.57
N PRO A 154 -0.06 1.78 -18.15
CA PRO A 154 1.07 2.44 -17.47
C PRO A 154 0.72 2.97 -16.08
N GLY A 155 1.57 2.64 -15.10
CA GLY A 155 1.39 3.03 -13.70
C GLY A 155 0.23 2.37 -12.94
N ASN A 156 -0.55 1.51 -13.61
CA ASN A 156 -1.73 0.84 -13.04
C ASN A 156 -1.78 -0.65 -13.44
N ALA A 157 -0.62 -1.29 -13.56
CA ALA A 157 -0.53 -2.69 -13.96
C ALA A 157 -1.34 -3.60 -13.03
N GLN A 158 -2.06 -4.57 -13.61
CA GLN A 158 -2.71 -5.66 -12.89
C GLN A 158 -2.18 -6.99 -13.40
N ILE A 159 -1.92 -7.92 -12.49
CA ILE A 159 -1.43 -9.27 -12.81
C ILE A 159 -2.48 -10.04 -13.63
N LEU A 160 -2.05 -10.65 -14.74
CA LEU A 160 -2.90 -11.55 -15.52
C LEU A 160 -2.93 -12.92 -14.84
N GLU A 161 -4.10 -13.57 -14.80
CA GLU A 161 -4.25 -14.86 -14.14
C GLU A 161 -3.35 -15.96 -14.75
N THR A 162 -3.07 -15.87 -16.06
CA THR A 162 -2.16 -16.78 -16.79
C THR A 162 -0.69 -16.68 -16.34
N SER A 163 -0.32 -15.60 -15.65
CA SER A 163 1.02 -15.39 -15.10
C SER A 163 1.38 -16.42 -14.02
N TYR A 164 0.41 -16.88 -13.23
CA TYR A 164 0.66 -17.77 -12.09
C TYR A 164 1.19 -19.15 -12.49
N ASP A 165 0.80 -19.67 -13.66
CA ASP A 165 1.35 -20.93 -14.18
C ASP A 165 2.85 -20.82 -14.47
N LYS A 166 3.29 -19.67 -14.99
CA LYS A 166 4.71 -19.39 -15.22
C LYS A 166 5.46 -19.16 -13.92
N ILE A 167 4.91 -18.35 -13.00
CA ILE A 167 5.51 -18.09 -11.69
C ILE A 167 5.70 -19.40 -10.90
N ASN A 168 4.75 -20.33 -10.98
CA ASN A 168 4.84 -21.62 -10.28
C ASN A 168 6.09 -22.45 -10.67
N THR A 169 6.66 -22.23 -11.86
CA THR A 169 7.91 -22.90 -12.29
C THR A 169 9.12 -22.55 -11.43
N LEU A 170 9.09 -21.41 -10.72
CA LEU A 170 10.15 -20.97 -9.80
C LEU A 170 10.35 -21.93 -8.61
N ASN A 171 9.35 -22.77 -8.30
CA ASN A 171 9.44 -23.79 -7.25
C ASN A 171 10.54 -24.84 -7.48
N HIS A 172 11.06 -24.95 -8.70
CA HIS A 172 12.07 -25.95 -9.08
C HIS A 172 13.51 -25.42 -9.09
N SER A 173 13.74 -24.18 -8.63
CA SER A 173 15.10 -23.61 -8.54
C SER A 173 15.87 -24.19 -7.36
N ASN A 174 17.13 -24.56 -7.59
CA ASN A 174 18.08 -24.95 -6.54
C ASN A 174 18.87 -23.77 -5.96
N HIS A 175 18.58 -22.54 -6.40
CA HIS A 175 19.27 -21.33 -5.99
C HIS A 175 18.28 -20.37 -5.33
N LYS A 176 18.76 -19.57 -4.37
CA LYS A 176 18.02 -18.40 -3.89
C LYS A 176 17.82 -17.43 -5.07
N ILE A 177 16.65 -16.81 -5.14
CA ILE A 177 16.28 -15.92 -6.24
C ILE A 177 16.03 -14.51 -5.69
N ILE A 178 16.63 -13.50 -6.30
CA ILE A 178 16.28 -12.09 -6.07
C ILE A 178 15.47 -11.59 -7.28
N ILE A 179 14.27 -11.09 -7.03
CA ILE A 179 13.37 -10.51 -8.03
C ILE A 179 13.19 -9.02 -7.69
N PRO A 180 13.32 -8.09 -8.65
CA PRO A 180 12.94 -6.71 -8.40
C PRO A 180 11.41 -6.59 -8.25
N GLY A 181 10.97 -5.77 -7.31
CA GLY A 181 9.54 -5.49 -7.13
C GLY A 181 8.98 -4.50 -8.14
N PHE A 182 7.74 -4.04 -7.92
CA PHE A 182 7.15 -2.83 -8.50
C PHE A 182 6.74 -2.87 -9.98
N PHE A 183 7.24 -3.79 -10.80
CA PHE A 183 6.86 -3.86 -12.22
C PHE A 183 6.71 -5.28 -12.76
N GLY A 184 6.09 -5.37 -13.93
CA GLY A 184 5.96 -6.57 -14.75
C GLY A 184 6.08 -6.23 -16.23
N TYR A 185 5.76 -7.20 -17.08
CA TYR A 185 5.74 -7.03 -18.53
C TYR A 185 4.35 -7.27 -19.08
N SER A 186 3.90 -6.44 -20.02
CA SER A 186 2.67 -6.74 -20.77
C SER A 186 2.89 -7.87 -21.77
N GLU A 187 1.81 -8.39 -22.36
CA GLU A 187 1.90 -9.41 -23.42
C GLU A 187 2.63 -8.88 -24.68
N GLN A 188 2.72 -7.56 -24.83
CA GLN A 188 3.47 -6.88 -25.89
C GLN A 188 4.93 -6.59 -25.49
N ASP A 189 5.41 -7.19 -24.40
CA ASP A 189 6.76 -7.01 -23.86
C ASP A 189 7.09 -5.57 -23.38
N ASN A 190 6.07 -4.73 -23.11
CA ASN A 190 6.29 -3.42 -22.50
C ASN A 190 6.52 -3.56 -20.99
N ILE A 191 7.43 -2.74 -20.44
CA ILE A 191 7.55 -2.57 -18.99
C ILE A 191 6.35 -1.76 -18.49
N VAL A 192 5.67 -2.27 -17.45
CA VAL A 192 4.51 -1.59 -16.84
C VAL A 192 4.64 -1.64 -15.32
N THR A 193 4.46 -0.50 -14.66
CA THR A 193 4.58 -0.41 -13.19
C THR A 193 3.23 -0.63 -12.49
N PHE A 194 3.28 -1.32 -11.35
CA PHE A 194 2.13 -1.45 -10.45
C PHE A 194 1.80 -0.10 -9.79
N PRO A 195 0.58 0.05 -9.25
CA PRO A 195 0.22 1.22 -8.45
C PRO A 195 1.04 1.29 -7.13
N ARG A 196 0.64 2.20 -6.23
CA ARG A 196 1.32 2.38 -4.93
C ARG A 196 1.41 1.05 -4.18
N GLY A 197 2.58 0.80 -3.56
CA GLY A 197 2.85 -0.49 -2.93
C GLY A 197 3.28 -1.59 -3.89
N GLY A 198 3.67 -1.25 -5.12
CA GLY A 198 3.97 -2.26 -6.14
C GLY A 198 5.00 -3.32 -5.74
N SER A 199 6.00 -3.02 -4.90
CA SER A 199 6.90 -4.08 -4.39
C SER A 199 6.20 -5.05 -3.43
N ASP A 200 5.26 -4.55 -2.61
CA ASP A 200 4.44 -5.40 -1.74
C ASP A 200 3.49 -6.28 -2.57
N ILE A 201 2.92 -5.69 -3.64
CA ILE A 201 2.09 -6.39 -4.64
C ILE A 201 2.91 -7.49 -5.33
N THR A 202 4.14 -7.21 -5.76
CA THR A 202 5.03 -8.22 -6.37
C THR A 202 5.30 -9.36 -5.39
N GLY A 203 5.64 -9.07 -4.13
CA GLY A 203 5.85 -10.10 -3.12
C GLY A 203 4.62 -10.98 -2.89
N ALA A 204 3.42 -10.39 -2.93
CA ALA A 204 2.15 -11.11 -2.83
C ALA A 204 1.86 -11.98 -4.07
N ILE A 205 2.09 -11.45 -5.27
CA ILE A 205 1.93 -12.18 -6.55
C ILE A 205 2.84 -13.40 -6.57
N ILE A 206 4.12 -13.22 -6.25
CA ILE A 206 5.09 -14.31 -6.22
C ILE A 206 4.70 -15.34 -5.17
N SER A 207 4.34 -14.90 -3.96
CA SER A 207 3.89 -15.78 -2.88
C SER A 207 2.69 -16.64 -3.30
N ARG A 208 1.70 -16.05 -3.97
CA ARG A 208 0.56 -16.80 -4.54
C ARG A 208 1.01 -17.78 -5.61
N GLY A 209 1.81 -17.33 -6.58
CA GLY A 209 2.21 -18.15 -7.73
C GLY A 209 3.03 -19.37 -7.34
N VAL A 210 3.94 -19.22 -6.37
CA VAL A 210 4.74 -20.34 -5.87
C VAL A 210 4.05 -21.12 -4.75
N ARG A 211 2.85 -20.72 -4.34
CA ARG A 211 2.10 -21.28 -3.20
C ARG A 211 2.95 -21.29 -1.93
N ALA A 212 3.55 -20.13 -1.62
CA ALA A 212 4.40 -19.94 -0.47
C ALA A 212 3.67 -20.29 0.83
N LYS A 213 4.42 -20.84 1.79
CA LYS A 213 3.92 -21.15 3.13
C LYS A 213 3.70 -19.88 3.97
N LEU A 214 4.50 -18.86 3.72
CA LEU A 214 4.49 -17.59 4.43
C LEU A 214 5.09 -16.51 3.52
N TYR A 215 4.44 -15.35 3.52
CA TYR A 215 5.00 -14.13 2.95
C TYR A 215 5.53 -13.24 4.09
N GLU A 216 6.83 -13.01 4.13
CA GLU A 216 7.44 -12.08 5.09
C GLU A 216 7.61 -10.70 4.43
N ASN A 217 7.06 -9.66 5.03
CA ASN A 217 7.25 -8.28 4.58
C ASN A 217 8.10 -7.52 5.59
N PHE A 218 9.35 -7.28 5.25
CA PHE A 218 10.31 -6.56 6.06
C PHE A 218 10.24 -5.06 5.80
N THR A 219 9.96 -4.33 6.87
CA THR A 219 9.81 -2.87 6.94
C THR A 219 10.79 -2.29 7.95
N ASP A 220 10.61 -1.03 8.33
CA ASP A 220 11.34 -0.34 9.40
C ASP A 220 10.62 -0.36 10.76
N VAL A 221 9.48 -1.05 10.87
CA VAL A 221 8.71 -1.21 12.11
C VAL A 221 8.57 -2.68 12.49
N SER A 222 8.50 -2.94 13.80
CA SER A 222 8.44 -4.30 14.39
C SER A 222 7.06 -4.94 14.39
N GLY A 223 6.08 -4.30 13.75
CA GLY A 223 4.74 -4.82 13.62
C GLY A 223 3.74 -3.71 13.31
N ILE A 224 2.47 -4.10 13.34
CA ILE A 224 1.31 -3.24 13.22
C ILE A 224 0.89 -2.88 14.64
N TYR A 225 0.88 -1.59 14.96
CA TYR A 225 0.40 -1.08 16.23
C TYR A 225 -1.13 -1.02 16.30
N ARG A 226 -1.70 -1.10 17.50
CA ARG A 226 -3.15 -0.97 17.72
C ARG A 226 -3.70 0.42 17.38
N ALA A 227 -2.85 1.43 17.40
CA ALA A 227 -3.16 2.80 16.98
C ALA A 227 -1.90 3.48 16.46
N ASN A 228 -2.06 4.64 15.82
CA ASN A 228 -0.93 5.39 15.25
C ASN A 228 0.05 5.84 16.37
N PRO A 229 1.35 5.48 16.30
CA PRO A 229 2.35 5.84 17.32
C PRO A 229 2.71 7.33 17.35
N ASN A 230 2.28 8.13 16.37
CA ASN A 230 2.38 9.59 16.44
C ASN A 230 1.27 10.21 17.31
N VAL A 231 0.20 9.45 17.60
CA VAL A 231 -0.96 9.92 18.36
C VAL A 231 -0.97 9.31 19.76
N ILE A 232 -0.69 8.01 19.86
CA ILE A 232 -0.55 7.27 21.12
C ILE A 232 0.94 7.07 21.40
N HIS A 233 1.37 7.31 22.63
CA HIS A 233 2.73 6.98 23.05
C HIS A 233 2.84 5.48 23.31
N GLU A 234 3.79 4.80 22.67
CA GLU A 234 4.05 3.36 22.81
C GLU A 234 2.79 2.47 22.71
N PRO A 235 2.01 2.56 21.61
CA PRO A 235 0.84 1.71 21.44
C PRO A 235 1.23 0.22 21.42
N GLU A 236 0.36 -0.66 21.92
CA GLU A 236 0.60 -2.10 21.86
C GLU A 236 0.75 -2.57 20.40
N ILE A 237 1.63 -3.55 20.17
CA ILE A 237 1.71 -4.26 18.88
C ILE A 237 0.60 -5.31 18.80
N ILE A 238 0.00 -5.43 17.62
CA ILE A 238 -0.94 -6.50 17.29
C ILE A 238 -0.12 -7.75 16.92
N ASN A 239 -0.28 -8.85 17.63
CA ASN A 239 0.42 -10.10 17.29
C ASN A 239 -0.19 -10.77 16.06
N GLU A 240 -1.52 -10.83 16.00
CA GLU A 240 -2.28 -11.46 14.93
C GLU A 240 -3.48 -10.58 14.57
N ILE A 241 -3.70 -10.40 13.26
CA ILE A 241 -4.82 -9.65 12.70
C ILE A 241 -5.39 -10.42 11.50
N THR A 242 -6.71 -10.36 11.27
CA THR A 242 -7.27 -10.95 10.05
C THR A 242 -7.07 -10.04 8.84
N TYR A 243 -7.10 -10.60 7.64
CA TYR A 243 -7.14 -9.84 6.39
C TYR A 243 -8.28 -8.80 6.37
N ARG A 244 -9.44 -9.14 6.95
CA ARG A 244 -10.60 -8.25 7.00
C ARG A 244 -10.34 -7.09 7.96
N GLU A 245 -9.87 -7.37 9.17
CA GLU A 245 -9.48 -6.34 10.15
C GLU A 245 -8.42 -5.40 9.56
N MET A 246 -7.38 -5.96 8.92
CA MET A 246 -6.33 -5.15 8.29
C MET A 246 -6.89 -4.23 7.21
N ARG A 247 -7.79 -4.73 6.34
CA ARG A 247 -8.42 -3.91 5.30
C ARG A 247 -9.20 -2.73 5.88
N GLU A 248 -9.96 -2.96 6.94
CA GLU A 248 -10.73 -1.92 7.63
C GLU A 248 -9.82 -0.88 8.31
N LEU A 249 -8.69 -1.30 8.89
CA LEU A 249 -7.71 -0.38 9.50
C LEU A 249 -6.94 0.43 8.46
N SER A 250 -6.41 -0.23 7.41
CA SER A 250 -5.69 0.44 6.30
C SER A 250 -6.51 1.55 5.67
N TYR A 251 -7.82 1.37 5.56
CA TYR A 251 -8.72 2.36 4.99
C TYR A 251 -8.70 3.71 5.73
N ALA A 252 -8.64 3.70 7.07
CA ALA A 252 -8.60 4.90 7.90
C ALA A 252 -7.18 5.34 8.28
N GLY A 253 -6.24 5.25 7.33
CA GLY A 253 -4.91 5.89 7.46
C GLY A 253 -3.82 5.01 8.07
N PHE A 254 -4.06 3.71 8.20
CA PHE A 254 -3.07 2.77 8.74
C PHE A 254 -2.03 2.37 7.67
N GLY A 255 -0.92 3.10 7.61
CA GLY A 255 0.01 3.13 6.47
C GLY A 255 1.11 2.07 6.40
N VAL A 256 1.09 1.01 7.20
CA VAL A 256 2.19 0.01 7.25
C VAL A 256 2.18 -0.93 6.04
N PHE A 257 1.00 -1.23 5.48
CA PHE A 257 0.86 -2.18 4.38
C PHE A 257 -0.23 -1.73 3.40
N HIS A 258 0.08 -1.82 2.10
CA HIS A 258 -0.90 -1.50 1.05
C HIS A 258 -1.92 -2.62 0.92
N ASP A 259 -3.18 -2.29 1.19
CA ASP A 259 -4.30 -3.23 1.23
C ASP A 259 -4.54 -3.97 -0.10
N GLU A 260 -4.29 -3.34 -1.25
CA GLU A 260 -4.31 -3.99 -2.57
C GLU A 260 -3.31 -5.16 -2.67
N ALA A 261 -2.15 -5.08 -2.00
CA ALA A 261 -1.17 -6.14 -1.99
C ALA A 261 -1.64 -7.39 -1.22
N LEU A 262 -2.67 -7.29 -0.37
CA LEU A 262 -3.22 -8.46 0.32
C LEU A 262 -4.18 -9.28 -0.57
N GLN A 263 -4.74 -8.67 -1.62
CA GLN A 263 -5.78 -9.29 -2.44
C GLN A 263 -5.36 -10.64 -3.07
N PRO A 264 -4.14 -10.80 -3.63
CA PRO A 264 -3.70 -12.08 -4.17
C PRO A 264 -3.62 -13.17 -3.10
N LEU A 265 -3.35 -12.80 -1.84
CA LEU A 265 -3.10 -13.75 -0.76
C LEU A 265 -4.38 -14.17 -0.04
N TYR A 266 -5.32 -13.24 0.11
CA TYR A 266 -6.56 -13.44 0.85
C TYR A 266 -7.35 -14.67 0.38
N ARG A 267 -7.55 -14.82 -0.94
CA ARG A 267 -8.29 -15.95 -1.52
C ARG A 267 -7.58 -17.30 -1.34
N TYR A 268 -6.26 -17.29 -1.26
CA TYR A 268 -5.42 -18.49 -1.16
C TYR A 268 -5.00 -18.79 0.29
N ARG A 269 -5.45 -17.98 1.25
CA ARG A 269 -5.18 -18.16 2.69
C ARG A 269 -3.68 -18.27 3.02
N ILE A 270 -2.83 -17.61 2.24
CA ILE A 270 -1.40 -17.54 2.51
C ILE A 270 -1.20 -16.55 3.65
N PRO A 271 -0.53 -16.88 4.76
CA PRO A 271 -0.28 -15.92 5.83
C PRO A 271 0.78 -14.89 5.43
N VAL A 272 0.67 -13.68 5.96
CA VAL A 272 1.71 -12.64 5.88
C VAL A 272 2.26 -12.37 7.27
N VAL A 273 3.54 -12.02 7.38
CA VAL A 273 4.08 -11.45 8.61
C VAL A 273 4.81 -10.14 8.31
N ILE A 274 4.46 -9.07 9.03
CA ILE A 274 5.18 -7.80 9.00
C ILE A 274 6.32 -7.86 10.00
N LYS A 275 7.56 -7.65 9.54
CA LYS A 275 8.77 -7.72 10.35
C LYS A 275 9.63 -6.47 10.21
N ASN A 276 10.57 -6.27 11.13
CA ASN A 276 11.54 -5.19 11.08
C ASN A 276 12.89 -5.68 10.56
N THR A 277 13.46 -5.03 9.56
CA THR A 277 14.82 -5.33 9.08
C THR A 277 15.89 -5.03 10.12
N ASN A 278 15.68 -4.02 10.98
CA ASN A 278 16.64 -3.63 12.01
C ASN A 278 16.49 -4.40 13.32
N HIS A 279 15.36 -5.10 13.51
CA HIS A 279 15.05 -5.94 14.67
C HIS A 279 14.42 -7.27 14.19
N PRO A 280 15.16 -8.12 13.47
CA PRO A 280 14.61 -9.33 12.85
C PRO A 280 14.11 -10.39 13.84
N GLU A 281 14.59 -10.33 15.09
CA GLU A 281 14.17 -11.16 16.22
C GLU A 281 12.75 -10.85 16.71
N ASP A 282 12.24 -9.65 16.44
CA ASP A 282 10.88 -9.29 16.83
C ASP A 282 9.87 -10.21 16.13
N PRO A 283 8.81 -10.65 16.84
CA PRO A 283 7.85 -11.60 16.30
C PRO A 283 7.09 -11.03 15.09
N GLY A 284 6.91 -9.72 15.04
CA GLY A 284 6.14 -9.06 14.00
C GLY A 284 4.63 -9.12 14.25
N THR A 285 3.87 -8.82 13.20
CA THR A 285 2.42 -9.03 13.17
C THR A 285 2.06 -10.01 12.06
N PHE A 286 1.34 -11.07 12.41
CA PHE A 286 0.79 -12.01 11.44
C PHE A 286 -0.56 -11.54 10.91
N ILE A 287 -0.71 -11.51 9.59
CA ILE A 287 -1.97 -11.29 8.89
C ILE A 287 -2.50 -12.64 8.42
N LEU A 288 -3.63 -13.06 8.98
CA LEU A 288 -4.21 -14.40 8.82
C LEU A 288 -5.60 -14.32 8.18
N HIS A 289 -6.09 -15.44 7.63
CA HIS A 289 -7.49 -15.51 7.16
C HIS A 289 -8.47 -15.54 8.31
N ASP A 290 -8.20 -16.42 9.28
CA ASP A 290 -8.97 -16.60 10.50
C ASP A 290 -7.99 -16.59 11.69
N ARG A 291 -8.45 -16.12 12.85
CA ARG A 291 -7.72 -16.19 14.12
C ARG A 291 -8.69 -16.45 15.27
N GLU A 292 -8.21 -17.02 16.36
CA GLU A 292 -9.00 -17.04 17.60
C GLU A 292 -9.07 -15.62 18.16
N PHE A 293 -10.26 -15.15 18.51
CA PHE A 293 -10.42 -13.83 19.10
C PHE A 293 -10.49 -13.92 20.63
N ASP A 294 -9.70 -13.08 21.29
CA ASP A 294 -9.77 -12.90 22.72
C ASP A 294 -10.98 -12.03 23.06
N ARG A 295 -11.92 -12.59 23.83
CA ARG A 295 -13.11 -11.87 24.30
C ARG A 295 -12.76 -10.68 25.22
N LYS A 296 -11.55 -10.63 25.77
CA LYS A 296 -11.06 -9.48 26.56
C LYS A 296 -10.50 -8.38 25.67
N LYS A 297 -9.92 -8.72 24.51
CA LYS A 297 -9.36 -7.79 23.52
C LYS A 297 -10.21 -7.79 22.25
N VAL A 298 -11.46 -7.31 22.42
CA VAL A 298 -12.50 -7.25 21.38
C VAL A 298 -12.09 -6.40 20.19
N VAL A 299 -11.50 -5.23 20.46
CA VAL A 299 -11.00 -4.31 19.45
C VAL A 299 -9.56 -4.71 19.12
N ALA A 300 -9.30 -4.93 17.83
CA ALA A 300 -7.96 -5.20 17.32
C ALA A 300 -7.17 -3.91 17.15
N GLY A 301 -7.77 -2.87 16.59
CA GLY A 301 -7.13 -1.59 16.37
C GLY A 301 -8.10 -0.43 16.20
N ILE A 302 -7.55 0.78 16.30
CA ILE A 302 -8.26 2.05 16.16
C ILE A 302 -7.43 2.92 15.23
N SER A 303 -8.06 3.46 14.19
CA SER A 303 -7.40 4.35 13.24
C SER A 303 -8.30 5.54 12.93
N CYS A 304 -7.70 6.68 12.63
CA CYS A 304 -8.43 7.86 12.19
C CYS A 304 -7.69 8.56 11.06
N ASP A 305 -8.40 8.90 10.01
CA ASP A 305 -7.86 9.63 8.87
C ASP A 305 -8.68 10.87 8.56
N LYS A 306 -7.99 11.92 8.12
CA LYS A 306 -8.56 13.23 7.80
C LYS A 306 -8.78 13.35 6.30
N GLY A 307 -9.48 14.40 5.89
CA GLY A 307 -9.62 14.74 4.48
C GLY A 307 -10.73 13.96 3.79
N PHE A 308 -11.86 13.85 4.48
CA PHE A 308 -13.12 13.39 3.92
C PHE A 308 -14.07 14.55 3.68
N THR A 309 -14.96 14.35 2.72
CA THR A 309 -16.03 15.28 2.36
C THR A 309 -17.32 14.51 2.21
N SER A 310 -18.41 15.04 2.77
CA SER A 310 -19.76 14.49 2.65
C SER A 310 -20.61 15.40 1.78
N ILE A 311 -21.29 14.83 0.78
CA ILE A 311 -22.40 15.48 0.09
C ILE A 311 -23.69 14.97 0.75
N ASN A 312 -24.43 15.87 1.39
CA ASN A 312 -25.69 15.55 2.04
C ASN A 312 -26.85 16.05 1.17
N ILE A 313 -27.75 15.13 0.82
CA ILE A 313 -28.86 15.36 -0.09
C ILE A 313 -30.15 15.03 0.65
N LYS A 314 -31.13 15.93 0.58
CA LYS A 314 -32.46 15.70 1.12
C LYS A 314 -33.49 15.75 0.00
N LYS A 315 -34.37 14.76 -0.01
CA LYS A 315 -35.53 14.68 -0.88
C LYS A 315 -36.69 14.03 -0.13
N TYR A 316 -37.78 14.75 0.02
CA TYR A 316 -39.02 14.22 0.56
C TYR A 316 -39.55 13.09 -0.34
N LEU A 317 -39.93 11.97 0.29
CA LEU A 317 -40.32 10.73 -0.39
C LEU A 317 -39.21 10.18 -1.30
N MET A 318 -37.94 10.37 -0.93
CA MET A 318 -36.78 9.82 -1.66
C MET A 318 -36.96 8.32 -1.91
N ASN A 319 -37.37 7.57 -0.87
CA ASN A 319 -37.57 6.12 -0.93
C ASN A 319 -38.69 5.65 -1.87
N ARG A 320 -39.55 6.56 -2.37
CA ARG A 320 -40.59 6.24 -3.37
C ARG A 320 -40.12 6.47 -4.80
N GLN A 321 -39.04 7.22 -5.00
CA GLN A 321 -38.51 7.51 -6.32
C GLN A 321 -37.50 6.44 -6.76
N VAL A 322 -37.94 5.54 -7.63
CA VAL A 322 -37.07 4.55 -8.25
C VAL A 322 -35.94 5.23 -9.00
N GLY A 323 -34.69 4.81 -8.73
CA GLY A 323 -33.51 5.28 -9.43
C GLY A 323 -32.93 6.61 -8.95
N PHE A 324 -33.45 7.24 -7.88
CA PHE A 324 -32.90 8.49 -7.36
C PHE A 324 -31.40 8.36 -7.03
N THR A 325 -31.02 7.36 -6.23
CA THR A 325 -29.62 7.10 -5.88
C THR A 325 -28.76 6.73 -7.09
N VAL A 326 -29.32 5.99 -8.06
CA VAL A 326 -28.60 5.62 -9.28
C VAL A 326 -28.20 6.87 -10.08
N LYS A 327 -29.08 7.87 -10.19
CA LYS A 327 -28.75 9.14 -10.85
C LYS A 327 -27.56 9.83 -10.19
N ILE A 328 -27.54 9.89 -8.87
CA ILE A 328 -26.44 10.53 -8.13
C ILE A 328 -25.13 9.76 -8.35
N LEU A 329 -25.15 8.43 -8.26
CA LEU A 329 -23.96 7.61 -8.49
C LEU A 329 -23.46 7.70 -9.94
N ASN A 330 -24.35 7.81 -10.93
CA ASN A 330 -23.98 8.03 -12.32
C ASN A 330 -23.26 9.38 -12.51
N ILE A 331 -23.75 10.45 -11.87
CA ILE A 331 -23.08 11.76 -11.90
C ILE A 331 -21.65 11.66 -11.36
N LEU A 332 -21.44 10.91 -10.27
CA LEU A 332 -20.10 10.69 -9.73
C LEU A 332 -19.23 9.86 -10.69
N ALA A 333 -19.77 8.77 -11.23
CA ALA A 333 -19.06 7.89 -12.16
C ALA A 333 -18.64 8.62 -13.45
N GLU A 334 -19.52 9.43 -14.04
CA GLU A 334 -19.23 10.26 -15.22
C GLU A 334 -18.11 11.28 -14.97
N ASN A 335 -17.86 11.63 -13.71
CA ASN A 335 -16.79 12.52 -13.31
C ASN A 335 -15.56 11.79 -12.73
N ASN A 336 -15.54 10.46 -12.85
CA ASN A 336 -14.49 9.59 -12.31
C ASN A 336 -14.26 9.84 -10.81
N ILE A 337 -15.34 9.88 -10.04
CA ILE A 337 -15.34 10.05 -8.59
C ILE A 337 -15.83 8.75 -7.97
N SER A 338 -14.97 8.11 -7.18
CA SER A 338 -15.40 7.03 -6.28
C SER A 338 -15.94 7.62 -4.98
N PHE A 339 -16.81 6.85 -4.32
CA PHE A 339 -17.26 7.12 -2.95
C PHE A 339 -16.88 5.97 -2.04
N ASP A 340 -16.89 6.23 -0.73
CA ASP A 340 -16.46 5.26 0.27
C ASP A 340 -17.64 4.80 1.14
N HIS A 341 -18.50 5.73 1.59
CA HIS A 341 -19.67 5.41 2.39
C HIS A 341 -20.90 6.16 1.88
N MET A 342 -22.07 5.57 2.07
CA MET A 342 -23.34 6.16 1.65
C MET A 342 -24.49 5.81 2.60
N PRO A 343 -24.50 6.32 3.85
CA PRO A 343 -25.63 6.12 4.74
C PRO A 343 -26.85 6.89 4.23
N SER A 344 -28.03 6.30 4.45
CA SER A 344 -29.30 6.90 4.07
C SER A 344 -30.30 6.85 5.23
N GLY A 345 -31.14 7.88 5.29
CA GLY A 345 -32.40 7.86 6.02
C GLY A 345 -33.58 7.58 5.08
N ILE A 346 -34.77 7.97 5.52
CA ILE A 346 -36.00 7.84 4.70
C ILE A 346 -35.99 8.84 3.53
N ASP A 347 -35.61 10.08 3.82
CA ASP A 347 -35.68 11.24 2.92
C ASP A 347 -34.32 11.92 2.71
N ASN A 348 -33.23 11.28 3.14
CA ASN A 348 -31.89 11.83 3.03
C ASN A 348 -30.85 10.76 2.69
N ILE A 349 -29.78 11.20 2.06
CA ILE A 349 -28.62 10.38 1.75
C ILE A 349 -27.36 11.24 1.88
N SER A 350 -26.33 10.68 2.52
CA SER A 350 -25.00 11.28 2.57
C SER A 350 -24.07 10.45 1.69
N ILE A 351 -23.20 11.10 0.93
CA ILE A 351 -22.17 10.43 0.14
C ILE A 351 -20.82 10.94 0.60
N ILE A 352 -20.02 10.03 1.17
CA ILE A 352 -18.73 10.33 1.76
C ILE A 352 -17.63 9.81 0.85
N MET A 353 -16.64 10.65 0.63
CA MET A 353 -15.48 10.34 -0.20
C MET A 353 -14.25 11.08 0.32
N ARG A 354 -13.06 10.62 -0.07
CA ARG A 354 -11.85 11.41 0.11
C ARG A 354 -11.95 12.75 -0.60
N THR A 355 -11.62 13.85 0.07
CA THR A 355 -11.67 15.22 -0.48
C THR A 355 -10.89 15.34 -1.79
N ALA A 356 -9.80 14.60 -1.95
CA ALA A 356 -9.01 14.59 -3.18
C ALA A 356 -9.78 14.10 -4.42
N GLN A 357 -10.81 13.26 -4.26
CA GLN A 357 -11.63 12.75 -5.38
C GLN A 357 -12.50 13.85 -6.00
N ILE A 358 -13.01 14.76 -5.15
CA ILE A 358 -13.92 15.84 -5.56
C ILE A 358 -13.24 17.20 -5.73
N ARG A 359 -11.99 17.34 -5.27
CA ARG A 359 -11.25 18.61 -5.33
C ARG A 359 -11.24 19.22 -6.73
N GLY A 360 -11.73 20.45 -6.85
CA GLY A 360 -11.85 21.18 -8.10
C GLY A 360 -13.04 20.77 -8.99
N LYS A 361 -13.86 19.82 -8.55
CA LYS A 361 -15.08 19.35 -9.22
C LYS A 361 -16.34 19.64 -8.41
N GLU A 362 -16.23 20.16 -7.20
CA GLU A 362 -17.31 20.31 -6.22
C GLU A 362 -18.52 21.03 -6.82
N GLN A 363 -18.31 22.24 -7.36
CA GLN A 363 -19.38 23.05 -7.90
C GLN A 363 -20.06 22.36 -9.10
N LYS A 364 -19.27 21.75 -9.99
CA LYS A 364 -19.78 20.99 -11.15
C LYS A 364 -20.68 19.84 -10.71
N ILE A 365 -20.27 19.09 -9.68
CA ILE A 365 -21.05 17.97 -9.15
C ILE A 365 -22.34 18.47 -8.48
N LEU A 366 -22.25 19.50 -7.65
CA LEU A 366 -23.43 20.05 -6.97
C LEU A 366 -24.45 20.62 -7.96
N GLU A 367 -24.00 21.27 -9.04
CA GLU A 367 -24.85 21.74 -10.12
C GLU A 367 -25.48 20.59 -10.91
N ALA A 368 -24.70 19.57 -11.28
CA ALA A 368 -25.21 18.39 -11.96
C ALA A 368 -26.29 17.68 -11.13
N ILE A 369 -26.08 17.53 -9.82
CA ILE A 369 -27.08 16.96 -8.90
C ILE A 369 -28.35 17.82 -8.90
N ARG A 370 -28.23 19.15 -8.75
CA ARG A 370 -29.40 20.07 -8.79
C ARG A 370 -30.17 20.04 -10.10
N GLN A 371 -29.50 19.86 -11.22
CA GLN A 371 -30.14 19.86 -12.55
C GLN A 371 -30.82 18.53 -12.87
N GLN A 372 -30.21 17.41 -12.48
CA GLN A 372 -30.66 16.07 -12.86
C GLN A 372 -31.54 15.39 -11.80
N CYS A 373 -31.49 15.89 -10.56
CA CYS A 373 -32.24 15.36 -9.42
C CYS A 373 -33.14 16.45 -8.84
N ASP A 374 -34.43 16.13 -8.70
CA ASP A 374 -35.40 16.95 -7.98
C ASP A 374 -35.14 16.77 -6.47
N ILE A 375 -34.54 17.75 -5.82
CA ILE A 375 -34.08 17.69 -4.41
C ILE A 375 -34.56 18.92 -3.63
N ASP A 376 -34.74 18.77 -2.31
CA ASP A 376 -35.16 19.86 -1.43
C ASP A 376 -33.96 20.62 -0.86
N GLU A 377 -32.92 19.88 -0.43
CA GLU A 377 -31.71 20.45 0.15
C GLU A 377 -30.48 19.71 -0.36
N LEU A 378 -29.40 20.47 -0.56
CA LEU A 378 -28.08 19.97 -0.95
C LEU A 378 -27.02 20.76 -0.22
N ASN A 379 -26.25 20.10 0.64
CA ASN A 379 -25.10 20.69 1.31
C ASN A 379 -23.85 19.82 1.14
N ILE A 380 -22.70 20.47 1.22
CA ILE A 380 -21.39 19.82 1.25
C ILE A 380 -20.74 20.13 2.60
N GLU A 381 -20.30 19.10 3.30
CA GLU A 381 -19.57 19.20 4.56
C GLU A 381 -18.13 18.75 4.30
N GLN A 382 -17.19 19.67 4.50
CA GLN A 382 -15.76 19.45 4.34
C GLN A 382 -15.10 19.25 5.71
N ASP A 383 -13.80 18.96 5.70
CA ASP A 383 -12.98 18.84 6.92
C ASP A 383 -13.47 17.76 7.90
N LEU A 384 -13.96 16.65 7.34
CA LEU A 384 -14.33 15.47 8.11
C LEU A 384 -13.14 14.55 8.30
N ALA A 385 -13.07 13.98 9.49
CA ALA A 385 -12.24 12.83 9.80
C ALA A 385 -13.11 11.59 10.04
N ILE A 386 -12.60 10.44 9.63
CA ILE A 386 -13.23 9.14 9.83
C ILE A 386 -12.43 8.38 10.87
N LEU A 387 -13.03 8.15 12.04
CA LEU A 387 -12.53 7.24 13.06
C LEU A 387 -13.10 5.84 12.80
N MET A 388 -12.21 4.86 12.68
CA MET A 388 -12.52 3.44 12.56
C MET A 388 -12.10 2.70 13.82
N VAL A 389 -13.03 1.96 14.40
CA VAL A 389 -12.78 0.99 15.47
C VAL A 389 -13.00 -0.40 14.90
N VAL A 390 -12.00 -1.26 14.95
CA VAL A 390 -11.99 -2.52 14.20
C VAL A 390 -11.63 -3.69 15.11
N GLY A 391 -12.37 -4.80 15.02
CA GLY A 391 -12.07 -6.08 15.63
C GLY A 391 -13.13 -7.14 15.34
N GLU A 392 -12.73 -8.36 14.97
CA GLU A 392 -13.64 -9.49 14.71
C GLU A 392 -14.51 -9.83 15.93
N GLY A 393 -13.97 -9.64 17.14
CA GLY A 393 -14.68 -9.88 18.39
C GLY A 393 -15.87 -8.96 18.64
N MET A 394 -15.98 -7.84 17.91
CA MET A 394 -17.06 -6.86 18.06
C MET A 394 -18.42 -7.47 17.74
N SER A 395 -18.50 -8.30 16.70
CA SER A 395 -19.72 -9.02 16.27
C SER A 395 -20.30 -9.91 17.38
N ALA A 396 -19.43 -10.46 18.24
CA ALA A 396 -19.81 -11.38 19.31
C ALA A 396 -19.95 -10.69 20.69
N THR A 397 -19.73 -9.37 20.78
CA THR A 397 -19.64 -8.66 22.07
C THR A 397 -20.59 -7.48 22.17
N VAL A 398 -21.57 -7.61 23.07
CA VAL A 398 -22.50 -6.54 23.41
C VAL A 398 -21.78 -5.44 24.19
N GLY A 399 -22.06 -4.17 23.83
CA GLY A 399 -21.58 -3.00 24.57
C GLY A 399 -20.36 -2.30 23.96
N THR A 400 -19.75 -2.83 22.90
CA THR A 400 -18.61 -2.19 22.21
C THR A 400 -18.98 -0.79 21.73
N ALA A 401 -20.13 -0.63 21.05
CA ALA A 401 -20.60 0.68 20.59
C ALA A 401 -20.77 1.66 21.76
N ASN A 402 -21.43 1.23 22.85
CA ASN A 402 -21.62 2.04 24.06
C ASN A 402 -20.28 2.48 24.68
N LYS A 403 -19.30 1.56 24.74
CA LYS A 403 -17.97 1.84 25.27
C LYS A 403 -17.28 2.96 24.48
N ILE A 404 -17.33 2.88 23.15
CA ILE A 404 -16.72 3.88 22.25
C ILE A 404 -17.47 5.22 22.32
N THR A 405 -18.79 5.21 22.18
CA THR A 405 -19.58 6.46 22.19
C THR A 405 -19.53 7.17 23.54
N THR A 406 -19.44 6.42 24.65
CA THR A 406 -19.20 7.01 25.99
C THR A 406 -17.85 7.73 26.04
N ALA A 407 -16.77 7.11 25.55
CA ALA A 407 -15.45 7.74 25.53
C ALA A 407 -15.43 9.03 24.71
N LEU A 408 -16.10 9.04 23.55
CA LEU A 408 -16.22 10.22 22.71
C LEU A 408 -17.07 11.31 23.38
N ALA A 409 -18.17 10.94 24.04
CA ALA A 409 -19.03 11.87 24.76
C ALA A 409 -18.34 12.50 25.99
N ASP A 410 -17.61 11.70 26.77
CA ASP A 410 -16.81 12.18 27.92
C ASP A 410 -15.75 13.21 27.48
N ALA A 411 -15.24 13.08 26.25
CA ALA A 411 -14.29 13.98 25.63
C ALA A 411 -14.95 15.20 24.92
N ASN A 412 -16.28 15.32 24.96
CA ASN A 412 -17.07 16.34 24.27
C ASN A 412 -16.85 16.36 22.75
N ILE A 413 -16.64 15.18 22.14
CA ILE A 413 -16.46 15.02 20.70
C ILE A 413 -17.83 14.78 20.05
N ASN A 414 -18.22 15.65 19.13
CA ASN A 414 -19.50 15.53 18.45
C ASN A 414 -19.44 14.51 17.29
N LEU A 415 -20.43 13.63 17.22
CA LEU A 415 -20.55 12.63 16.15
C LEU A 415 -21.40 13.20 15.02
N ARG A 416 -20.79 13.38 13.84
CA ARG A 416 -21.48 13.78 12.61
C ARG A 416 -22.17 12.59 11.95
N MET A 417 -21.56 11.42 12.08
CA MET A 417 -21.99 10.21 11.40
C MET A 417 -21.62 8.98 12.22
N ILE A 418 -22.47 7.96 12.19
CA ILE A 418 -22.19 6.64 12.72
C ILE A 418 -22.57 5.63 11.64
N ASN A 419 -21.68 4.69 11.35
CA ASN A 419 -21.97 3.60 10.44
C ASN A 419 -21.35 2.31 10.97
N GLN A 420 -22.21 1.32 11.21
CA GLN A 420 -21.83 -0.07 11.38
C GLN A 420 -22.54 -0.82 10.26
N GLY A 421 -21.77 -1.18 9.23
CA GLY A 421 -22.31 -1.74 7.99
C GLY A 421 -22.68 -3.22 8.12
N SER A 422 -22.71 -3.91 6.97
CA SER A 422 -22.90 -5.37 6.90
C SER A 422 -21.75 -6.17 7.54
N SER A 423 -20.60 -5.54 7.72
CA SER A 423 -19.45 -6.11 8.41
C SER A 423 -19.54 -5.70 9.89
N GLU A 424 -19.88 -6.63 10.78
CA GLU A 424 -19.97 -6.38 12.22
C GLU A 424 -18.61 -6.31 12.94
N ILE A 425 -17.53 -6.19 12.17
CA ILE A 425 -16.15 -6.16 12.68
C ILE A 425 -15.60 -4.73 12.74
N SER A 426 -16.32 -3.74 12.21
CA SER A 426 -15.89 -2.35 12.22
C SER A 426 -17.04 -1.40 12.54
N MET A 427 -16.72 -0.32 13.24
CA MET A 427 -17.59 0.83 13.48
C MET A 427 -16.89 2.08 13.00
N MET A 428 -17.60 2.85 12.18
CA MET A 428 -17.15 4.11 11.63
C MET A 428 -17.85 5.26 12.34
N PHE A 429 -17.08 6.28 12.72
CA PHE A 429 -17.56 7.54 13.27
C PHE A 429 -17.00 8.71 12.47
N GLY A 430 -17.90 9.51 11.88
CA GLY A 430 -17.53 10.78 11.25
C GLY A 430 -17.47 11.88 12.31
N ILE A 431 -16.35 12.59 12.38
CA ILE A 431 -16.06 13.65 13.36
C ILE A 431 -15.37 14.83 12.67
N SER A 432 -15.18 15.94 13.41
CA SER A 432 -14.36 17.07 12.93
C SER A 432 -12.90 16.66 12.79
N ASN A 433 -12.19 17.22 11.81
CA ASN A 433 -10.74 17.09 11.68
C ASN A 433 -9.96 17.48 12.95
N ASP A 434 -10.48 18.46 13.71
CA ASP A 434 -9.84 18.94 14.94
C ASP A 434 -9.89 17.90 16.07
N ASP A 435 -10.91 17.05 16.07
CA ASP A 435 -11.12 16.03 17.09
C ASP A 435 -10.37 14.73 16.80
N ALA A 436 -9.82 14.54 15.59
CA ALA A 436 -9.31 13.26 15.10
C ALA A 436 -8.30 12.59 16.04
N GLU A 437 -7.28 13.34 16.51
CA GLU A 437 -6.24 12.79 17.38
C GLU A 437 -6.76 12.51 18.79
N ASN A 438 -7.61 13.40 19.31
CA ASN A 438 -8.21 13.24 20.63
C ASN A 438 -9.16 12.02 20.65
N ALA A 439 -9.93 11.83 19.57
CA ALA A 439 -10.83 10.71 19.40
C ALA A 439 -10.08 9.37 19.44
N VAL A 440 -8.93 9.27 18.75
CA VAL A 440 -8.07 8.07 18.82
C VAL A 440 -7.58 7.83 20.24
N LYS A 441 -7.08 8.86 20.92
CA LYS A 441 -6.60 8.78 22.32
C LYS A 441 -7.65 8.24 23.26
N VAL A 442 -8.80 8.91 23.37
CA VAL A 442 -9.84 8.51 24.33
C VAL A 442 -10.46 7.15 24.02
N CYS A 443 -10.57 6.79 22.74
CA CYS A 443 -11.04 5.45 22.36
C CYS A 443 -9.99 4.37 22.64
N TYR A 444 -8.70 4.67 22.44
CA TYR A 444 -7.60 3.76 22.74
C TYR A 444 -7.53 3.47 24.24
N ASP A 445 -7.45 4.52 25.06
CA ASP A 445 -7.40 4.42 26.52
C ASP A 445 -8.58 3.61 27.03
N LYS A 446 -9.81 3.93 26.59
CA LYS A 446 -10.99 3.17 26.97
C LYS A 446 -10.88 1.69 26.59
N CYS A 447 -10.33 1.38 25.41
CA CYS A 447 -10.27 0.01 24.88
C CYS A 447 -9.19 -0.87 25.50
N TYR A 448 -8.05 -0.29 25.85
CA TYR A 448 -6.83 -1.02 26.18
C TYR A 448 -6.27 -0.76 27.59
N ASP A 449 -6.83 0.18 28.36
CA ASP A 449 -6.52 0.36 29.78
C ASP A 449 -7.20 -0.66 30.72
#